data_AF-A0A117LQA7-F1
#
_entry.id   AF-A0A117LQA7-F1
#
_cell.length_a   1.000
_cell.length_b   1.000
_cell.length_c   1.000
_cell.angle_alpha   90.00
_cell.angle_beta   90.00
_cell.angle_gamma   90.00
#
_symmetry.space_group_name_H-M   'P 1'
#
loop_
_entity.id
_entity.type
_entity.pdbx_description
1 polymer ?
#
loop_
_entity_poly.entity_id
_entity_poly.type
_entity_poly.pdbx_seq_one_letter_code
_entity_poly.pdbx_strand_id
1 'polypeptide(L)'
;VMESFGRLSRAGVLFGFSATCTRSSADYIASDQFLEWMLDLGCKVGWFFQYIPTGDDPDLSYMATPSQRMTLHRKVTEWRQKYPIFLGDFWNDGPFVDGCMAGGERYLHIISNGDVEPCVFVHFAVDNVKDKSLLDVIQSPFFRDIRERQPYDDDNLLCPCMIIDHPQVLREVVRTHGARATHPGSERILTELSEGLDRYSADVHELFDPLWEAGGREMYLKSLEREDKPRPRGRLNKRLPTEQRTG
;
A
#
# COMPACT_ATOMS: atom_id res chain seq x y z
N VAL A 1 -22.95 8.41 7.84
CA VAL A 1 -22.51 7.78 6.57
C VAL A 1 -23.69 7.32 5.73
N MET A 2 -24.54 6.41 6.23
CA MET A 2 -25.67 5.85 5.44
C MET A 2 -26.62 6.91 4.86
N GLU A 3 -26.94 7.93 5.66
CA GLU A 3 -27.78 9.04 5.19
C GLU A 3 -27.11 9.82 4.04
N SER A 4 -25.79 10.01 4.11
CA SER A 4 -25.00 10.67 3.05
C SER A 4 -25.05 9.87 1.76
N PHE A 5 -24.93 8.54 1.81
CA PHE A 5 -25.10 7.68 0.64
C PHE A 5 -26.49 7.85 0.02
N GLY A 6 -27.55 7.87 0.84
CA GLY A 6 -28.91 8.12 0.35
C GLY A 6 -29.05 9.49 -0.34
N ARG A 7 -28.41 10.54 0.19
CA ARG A 7 -28.39 11.88 -0.44
C ARG A 7 -27.64 11.88 -1.78
N LEU A 8 -26.46 11.25 -1.84
CA LEU A 8 -25.64 11.16 -3.06
C LEU A 8 -26.36 10.34 -4.15
N SER A 9 -26.98 9.22 -3.77
CA SER A 9 -27.76 8.37 -4.66
C SER A 9 -28.94 9.14 -5.29
N ARG A 10 -29.74 9.85 -4.47
CA ARG A 10 -30.86 10.68 -4.99
C ARG A 10 -30.40 11.81 -5.91
N ALA A 11 -29.18 12.30 -5.72
CA ALA A 11 -28.57 13.33 -6.55
C ALA A 11 -27.89 12.78 -7.82
N GLY A 12 -27.85 11.46 -8.01
CA GLY A 12 -27.17 10.82 -9.14
C GLY A 12 -25.63 10.92 -9.09
N VAL A 13 -25.06 11.18 -7.91
CA VAL A 13 -23.61 11.30 -7.71
C VAL A 13 -23.02 9.91 -7.50
N LEU A 14 -21.88 9.62 -8.13
CA LEU A 14 -21.13 8.38 -7.88
C LEU A 14 -20.46 8.44 -6.51
N PHE A 15 -20.64 7.39 -5.71
CA PHE A 15 -20.03 7.27 -4.40
C PHE A 15 -19.63 5.83 -4.10
N GLY A 16 -18.94 5.66 -2.97
CA GLY A 16 -18.40 4.40 -2.55
C GLY A 16 -18.02 4.39 -1.08
N PHE A 17 -17.26 3.37 -0.72
CA PHE A 17 -16.76 3.20 0.64
C PHE A 17 -15.23 3.14 0.67
N SER A 18 -14.68 3.47 1.83
CA SER A 18 -13.31 3.15 2.23
C SER A 18 -13.40 2.40 3.55
N ALA A 19 -12.79 1.23 3.64
CA ALA A 19 -12.85 0.35 4.80
C ALA A 19 -11.44 0.01 5.28
N THR A 20 -11.14 0.36 6.52
CA THR A 20 -9.88 -0.02 7.18
C THR A 20 -10.05 -1.37 7.84
N CYS A 21 -9.29 -2.36 7.38
CA CYS A 21 -9.22 -3.69 7.93
C CYS A 21 -8.35 -3.70 9.18
N THR A 22 -8.95 -4.13 10.28
CA THR A 22 -8.33 -4.26 11.60
C THR A 22 -8.50 -5.69 12.05
N ARG A 23 -7.76 -6.12 13.07
CA ARG A 23 -7.87 -7.48 13.62
C ARG A 23 -9.31 -7.88 13.97
N SER A 24 -10.07 -6.95 14.55
CA SER A 24 -11.44 -7.19 14.99
C SER A 24 -12.50 -7.04 13.90
N SER A 25 -12.19 -6.33 12.81
CA SER A 25 -13.15 -6.07 11.73
C SER A 25 -12.90 -6.90 10.47
N ALA A 26 -11.71 -7.49 10.30
CA ALA A 26 -11.28 -8.14 9.07
C ALA A 26 -12.25 -9.24 8.61
N ASP A 27 -12.76 -10.08 9.52
CA ASP A 27 -13.65 -11.18 9.16
C ASP A 27 -14.99 -10.67 8.61
N TYR A 28 -15.52 -9.59 9.18
CA TYR A 28 -16.74 -8.95 8.67
C TYR A 28 -16.48 -8.21 7.36
N ILE A 29 -15.39 -7.44 7.28
CA ILE A 29 -15.02 -6.70 6.06
C ILE A 29 -14.76 -7.64 4.89
N ALA A 30 -14.17 -8.81 5.14
CA ALA A 30 -13.91 -9.86 4.16
C ALA A 30 -15.13 -10.80 3.93
N SER A 31 -16.34 -10.42 4.36
CA SER A 31 -17.56 -11.21 4.15
C SER A 31 -18.36 -10.72 2.95
N ASP A 32 -19.03 -11.66 2.24
CA ASP A 32 -19.97 -11.31 1.16
C ASP A 32 -21.07 -10.38 1.68
N GLN A 33 -21.52 -10.60 2.91
CA GLN A 33 -22.54 -9.76 3.55
C GLN A 33 -22.16 -8.28 3.60
N PHE A 34 -20.89 -7.97 3.91
CA PHE A 34 -20.42 -6.58 3.93
C PHE A 34 -20.48 -5.96 2.54
N LEU A 35 -19.94 -6.65 1.53
CA LEU A 35 -19.91 -6.12 0.17
C LEU A 35 -21.31 -5.98 -0.44
N GLU A 36 -22.17 -6.98 -0.25
CA GLU A 36 -23.57 -6.96 -0.72
C GLU A 36 -24.32 -5.80 -0.07
N TRP A 37 -24.12 -5.55 1.22
CA TRP A 37 -24.72 -4.39 1.88
C TRP A 37 -24.22 -3.05 1.31
N MET A 38 -22.92 -2.93 0.98
CA MET A 38 -22.39 -1.73 0.31
C MET A 38 -23.00 -1.54 -1.10
N LEU A 39 -23.22 -2.63 -1.83
CA LEU A 39 -23.87 -2.60 -3.14
C LEU A 39 -25.34 -2.16 -3.03
N ASP A 40 -26.08 -2.68 -2.05
CA ASP A 40 -27.47 -2.32 -1.77
C ASP A 40 -27.62 -0.83 -1.41
N LEU A 41 -26.63 -0.28 -0.71
CA LEU A 41 -26.56 1.15 -0.40
C LEU A 41 -26.22 2.01 -1.63
N GLY A 42 -25.88 1.41 -2.77
CA GLY A 42 -25.63 2.07 -4.04
C GLY A 42 -24.17 2.36 -4.34
N CYS A 43 -23.21 1.86 -3.53
CA CYS A 43 -21.79 2.07 -3.77
C CYS A 43 -21.36 1.50 -5.13
N LYS A 44 -20.52 2.25 -5.86
CA LYS A 44 -19.94 1.87 -7.16
C LYS A 44 -18.41 1.73 -7.15
N VAL A 45 -17.79 2.16 -6.06
CA VAL A 45 -16.35 2.07 -5.83
C VAL A 45 -16.12 1.65 -4.37
N GLY A 46 -15.13 0.81 -4.13
CA GLY A 46 -14.73 0.37 -2.79
C GLY A 46 -13.22 0.37 -2.66
N TRP A 47 -12.72 0.88 -1.54
CA TRP A 47 -11.30 0.81 -1.19
C TRP A 47 -11.12 0.09 0.14
N PHE A 48 -10.19 -0.86 0.17
CA PHE A 48 -9.76 -1.52 1.39
C PHE A 48 -8.36 -1.07 1.76
N PHE A 49 -8.18 -0.73 3.02
CA PHE A 49 -6.90 -0.32 3.60
C PHE A 49 -6.57 -1.25 4.76
N GLN A 50 -5.29 -1.54 4.96
CA GLN A 50 -4.84 -2.14 6.21
C GLN A 50 -4.74 -1.06 7.29
N TYR A 51 -5.02 -1.41 8.54
CA TYR A 51 -4.59 -0.58 9.66
C TYR A 51 -3.07 -0.58 9.73
N ILE A 52 -2.47 0.61 9.64
CA ILE A 52 -1.04 0.83 9.80
C ILE A 52 -0.81 1.48 11.16
N PRO A 53 0.12 0.99 11.99
CA PRO A 53 0.32 1.45 13.35
C PRO A 53 1.11 2.77 13.36
N THR A 54 0.52 3.84 12.82
CA THR A 54 1.08 5.20 12.81
C THR A 54 0.16 6.17 13.54
N GLY A 55 0.68 7.33 13.94
CA GLY A 55 -0.05 8.36 14.69
C GLY A 55 0.35 8.44 16.16
N ASP A 56 -0.51 9.06 16.98
CA ASP A 56 -0.21 9.42 18.36
C ASP A 56 -0.06 8.21 19.30
N ASP A 57 -0.94 7.20 19.15
CA ASP A 57 -0.99 5.99 19.98
C ASP A 57 -1.12 4.72 19.10
N PRO A 58 -0.05 4.30 18.42
CA PRO A 58 -0.08 3.18 17.50
C PRO A 58 -0.13 1.82 18.23
N ASP A 59 -1.02 0.93 17.81
CA ASP A 59 -1.21 -0.39 18.45
C ASP A 59 -1.16 -1.55 17.44
N LEU A 60 -0.11 -2.38 17.55
CA LEU A 60 0.07 -3.58 16.73
C LEU A 60 -1.03 -4.63 16.96
N SER A 61 -1.73 -4.58 18.10
CA SER A 61 -2.84 -5.49 18.39
C SER A 61 -4.04 -5.28 17.45
N TYR A 62 -4.13 -4.09 16.85
CA TYR A 62 -5.22 -3.72 15.94
C TYR A 62 -4.92 -4.07 14.49
N MET A 63 -3.68 -4.38 14.14
CA MET A 63 -3.31 -4.83 12.79
C MET A 63 -3.97 -6.18 12.47
N ALA A 64 -4.60 -6.25 11.30
CA ALA A 64 -5.09 -7.50 10.74
C ALA A 64 -3.94 -8.51 10.66
N THR A 65 -4.18 -9.75 11.06
CA THR A 65 -3.15 -10.80 10.97
C THR A 65 -2.78 -11.06 9.51
N PRO A 66 -1.59 -11.63 9.23
CA PRO A 66 -1.20 -12.00 7.87
C PRO A 66 -2.25 -12.87 7.16
N SER A 67 -2.85 -13.84 7.87
CA SER A 67 -3.95 -14.69 7.35
C SER A 67 -5.23 -13.90 7.06
N GLN A 68 -5.54 -12.88 7.86
CA GLN A 68 -6.68 -11.98 7.60
C GLN A 68 -6.42 -11.10 6.37
N ARG A 69 -5.20 -10.55 6.20
CA ARG A 69 -4.80 -9.83 4.98
C ARG A 69 -4.90 -10.73 3.74
N MET A 70 -4.45 -11.99 3.83
CA MET A 70 -4.56 -12.95 2.72
C MET A 70 -6.02 -13.30 2.40
N THR A 71 -6.87 -13.44 3.42
CA THR A 71 -8.30 -13.65 3.24
C THR A 71 -8.93 -12.49 2.46
N LEU A 72 -8.61 -11.24 2.81
CA LEU A 72 -9.07 -10.07 2.09
C LEU A 72 -8.59 -10.08 0.63
N HIS A 73 -7.31 -10.35 0.36
CA HIS A 73 -6.77 -10.46 -0.99
C HIS A 73 -7.57 -11.44 -1.85
N ARG A 74 -7.86 -12.63 -1.30
CA ARG A 74 -8.65 -13.67 -1.98
C ARG A 74 -10.08 -13.21 -2.25
N LYS A 75 -10.73 -12.60 -1.25
CA LYS A 75 -12.11 -12.10 -1.36
C LYS A 75 -12.23 -10.97 -2.37
N VAL A 76 -11.34 -9.98 -2.35
CA VAL A 76 -11.32 -8.90 -3.34
C VAL A 76 -11.12 -9.44 -4.76
N THR A 77 -10.23 -10.43 -4.93
CA THR A 77 -10.02 -11.10 -6.22
C THR A 77 -11.29 -11.81 -6.72
N GLU A 78 -11.98 -12.55 -5.84
CA GLU A 78 -13.27 -13.20 -6.12
C GLU A 78 -14.34 -12.17 -6.48
N TRP A 79 -14.48 -11.12 -5.67
CA TRP A 79 -15.52 -10.10 -5.82
C TRP A 79 -15.42 -9.31 -7.11
N ARG A 80 -14.20 -9.04 -7.61
CA ARG A 80 -13.99 -8.40 -8.91
C ARG A 80 -14.55 -9.19 -10.08
N GLN A 81 -14.68 -10.51 -9.95
CA GLN A 81 -15.26 -11.38 -10.96
C GLN A 81 -16.77 -11.57 -10.75
N LYS A 82 -17.25 -11.38 -9.51
CA LYS A 82 -18.63 -11.68 -9.09
C LYS A 82 -19.56 -10.47 -9.15
N TYR A 83 -19.10 -9.29 -8.75
CA TYR A 83 -19.94 -8.11 -8.55
C TYR A 83 -19.56 -6.95 -9.49
N PRO A 84 -20.54 -6.13 -9.94
CA PRO A 84 -20.30 -5.00 -10.82
C PRO A 84 -19.86 -3.74 -10.04
N ILE A 85 -18.72 -3.81 -9.36
CA ILE A 85 -18.14 -2.73 -8.55
C ILE A 85 -16.62 -2.65 -8.76
N PHE A 86 -16.08 -1.43 -8.83
CA PHE A 86 -14.63 -1.26 -8.79
C PHE A 86 -14.15 -1.42 -7.35
N LEU A 87 -13.23 -2.35 -7.12
CA LEU A 87 -12.60 -2.56 -5.81
C LEU A 87 -11.10 -2.37 -5.93
N GLY A 88 -10.53 -1.59 -5.01
CA GLY A 88 -9.09 -1.49 -4.80
C GLY A 88 -8.70 -1.98 -3.40
N ASP A 89 -7.63 -2.74 -3.31
CA ASP A 89 -6.97 -3.19 -2.08
C ASP A 89 -5.58 -2.59 -2.04
N PHE A 90 -5.38 -1.58 -1.20
CA PHE A 90 -4.22 -0.71 -1.27
C PHE A 90 -2.88 -1.43 -1.03
N TRP A 91 -2.88 -2.55 -0.30
CA TRP A 91 -1.66 -3.33 -0.03
C TRP A 91 -1.53 -4.55 -0.93
N ASN A 92 -2.63 -5.23 -1.23
CA ASN A 92 -2.55 -6.49 -1.98
C ASN A 92 -2.59 -6.29 -3.51
N ASP A 93 -2.88 -5.08 -4.00
CA ASP A 93 -2.92 -4.76 -5.43
C ASP A 93 -1.58 -4.25 -6.01
N GLY A 94 -0.47 -4.40 -5.30
CA GLY A 94 0.84 -4.01 -5.83
C GLY A 94 1.10 -4.52 -7.27
N PRO A 95 0.71 -5.74 -7.68
CA PRO A 95 0.86 -6.19 -9.08
C PRO A 95 0.11 -5.33 -10.12
N PHE A 96 -0.97 -4.64 -9.73
CA PHE A 96 -1.73 -3.75 -10.62
C PHE A 96 -1.16 -2.33 -10.70
N VAL A 97 -0.24 -1.98 -9.79
CA VAL A 97 0.35 -0.63 -9.68
C VAL A 97 1.88 -0.63 -9.69
N ASP A 98 2.50 -1.75 -10.08
CA ASP A 98 3.94 -1.98 -10.12
C ASP A 98 4.64 -1.88 -8.75
N GLY A 99 3.95 -2.29 -7.69
CA GLY A 99 4.45 -2.34 -6.31
C GLY A 99 4.19 -1.06 -5.52
N CYS A 100 5.18 -0.63 -4.73
CA CYS A 100 5.03 0.55 -3.89
C CYS A 100 4.85 1.82 -4.74
N MET A 101 3.87 2.65 -4.40
CA MET A 101 3.62 3.91 -5.10
C MET A 101 4.32 5.13 -4.46
N ALA A 102 5.04 4.90 -3.35
CA ALA A 102 5.63 5.94 -2.52
C ALA A 102 6.81 6.65 -3.18
N GLY A 103 7.16 7.82 -2.63
CA GLY A 103 8.29 8.62 -3.06
C GLY A 103 8.03 9.32 -4.39
N GLY A 104 6.79 9.67 -4.71
CA GLY A 104 6.46 10.31 -5.98
C GLY A 104 6.57 9.39 -7.18
N GLU A 105 6.52 8.06 -6.99
CA GLU A 105 6.42 7.12 -8.12
C GLU A 105 5.09 7.28 -8.82
N ARG A 106 4.01 7.23 -8.05
CA ARG A 106 2.65 7.52 -8.52
C ARG A 106 1.95 8.58 -7.69
N TYR A 107 2.32 8.73 -6.41
CA TYR A 107 1.80 9.79 -5.55
C TYR A 107 2.80 10.19 -4.46
N LEU A 108 2.45 11.26 -3.76
CA LEU A 108 3.08 11.74 -2.54
C LEU A 108 2.00 12.42 -1.67
N HIS A 109 2.33 12.75 -0.43
CA HIS A 109 1.41 13.37 0.51
C HIS A 109 1.97 14.72 0.97
N ILE A 110 1.19 15.80 0.86
CA ILE A 110 1.55 17.12 1.35
C ILE A 110 0.61 17.45 2.49
N ILE A 111 1.16 17.65 3.69
CA ILE A 111 0.36 17.98 4.87
C ILE A 111 0.16 19.50 5.00
N SER A 112 -0.72 19.92 5.91
CA SER A 112 -1.20 21.30 6.04
C SER A 112 -0.10 22.34 6.31
N ASN A 113 1.02 21.94 6.93
CA ASN A 113 2.17 22.82 7.16
C ASN A 113 3.10 22.95 5.93
N GLY A 114 2.86 22.19 4.86
CA GLY A 114 3.65 22.16 3.62
C GLY A 114 4.70 21.05 3.55
N ASP A 115 4.91 20.27 4.61
CA ASP A 115 5.86 19.15 4.58
C ASP A 115 5.42 18.10 3.57
N VAL A 116 6.40 17.52 2.87
CA VAL A 116 6.14 16.54 1.82
C VAL A 116 6.60 15.16 2.27
N GLU A 117 5.61 14.30 2.47
CA GLU A 117 5.75 12.90 2.85
C GLU A 117 5.72 12.01 1.60
N PRO A 118 6.53 10.93 1.54
CA PRO A 118 6.59 10.07 0.37
C PRO A 118 5.34 9.20 0.20
N CYS A 119 4.55 9.02 1.25
CA CYS A 119 3.35 8.18 1.31
C CYS A 119 2.44 8.71 2.43
N VAL A 120 1.13 8.57 2.29
CA VAL A 120 0.17 9.05 3.31
C VAL A 120 0.30 8.35 4.66
N PHE A 121 0.98 7.20 4.70
CA PHE A 121 1.27 6.43 5.92
C PHE A 121 2.72 6.60 6.39
N VAL A 122 3.56 7.37 5.69
CA VAL A 122 4.98 7.57 6.01
C VAL A 122 5.17 9.01 6.45
N HIS A 123 4.94 9.24 7.74
CA HIS A 123 4.97 10.55 8.36
C HIS A 123 6.40 11.05 8.65
N PHE A 124 7.19 11.13 7.58
CA PHE A 124 8.57 11.64 7.59
C PHE A 124 8.82 12.53 6.39
N ALA A 125 9.48 13.67 6.62
CA ALA A 125 9.80 14.63 5.58
C ALA A 125 11.22 15.19 5.70
N VAL A 126 11.81 15.52 4.55
CA VAL A 126 13.03 16.34 4.45
C VAL A 126 12.73 17.71 3.85
N ASP A 127 11.80 17.76 2.90
CA ASP A 127 11.47 18.96 2.13
C ASP A 127 10.09 19.52 2.50
N ASN A 128 9.87 20.81 2.22
CA ASN A 128 8.60 21.51 2.35
C ASN A 128 8.29 22.28 1.05
N VAL A 129 7.05 22.21 0.55
CA VAL A 129 6.67 22.86 -0.72
C VAL A 129 6.69 24.39 -0.67
N LYS A 130 6.76 24.99 0.51
CA LYS A 130 6.90 26.45 0.67
C LYS A 130 8.30 26.94 0.30
N ASP A 131 9.31 26.08 0.44
CA ASP A 131 10.72 26.43 0.26
C ASP A 131 11.29 25.85 -1.06
N LYS A 132 10.60 24.87 -1.65
CA LYS A 132 11.11 24.07 -2.76
C LYS A 132 9.99 23.70 -3.74
N SER A 133 10.29 23.71 -5.04
CA SER A 133 9.31 23.31 -6.06
C SER A 133 8.98 21.82 -5.94
N LEU A 134 7.75 21.42 -6.30
CA LEU A 134 7.35 20.02 -6.24
C LEU A 134 8.25 19.11 -7.09
N LEU A 135 8.73 19.61 -8.24
CA LEU A 135 9.66 18.89 -9.10
C LEU A 135 10.98 18.60 -8.37
N ASP A 136 11.53 19.61 -7.67
CA ASP A 136 12.77 19.44 -6.91
C ASP A 136 12.58 18.50 -5.71
N VAL A 137 11.40 18.52 -5.07
CA VAL A 137 11.06 17.57 -3.99
C VAL A 137 11.02 16.14 -4.52
N ILE A 138 10.33 15.91 -5.63
CA ILE A 138 10.27 14.58 -6.28
C ILE A 138 11.68 14.14 -6.70
N GLN A 139 12.53 15.04 -7.17
CA GLN A 139 13.90 14.72 -7.56
C GLN A 139 14.88 14.63 -6.38
N SER A 140 14.46 14.94 -5.16
CA SER A 140 15.30 14.94 -3.95
C SER A 140 15.96 13.58 -3.69
N PRO A 141 17.12 13.55 -3.00
CA PRO A 141 17.77 12.30 -2.60
C PRO A 141 16.83 11.35 -1.83
N PHE A 142 16.03 11.88 -0.90
CA PHE A 142 15.10 11.08 -0.09
C PHE A 142 14.03 10.39 -0.93
N PHE A 143 13.35 11.14 -1.81
CA PHE A 143 12.31 10.57 -2.69
C PHE A 143 12.92 9.63 -3.73
N ARG A 144 14.09 9.96 -4.27
CA ARG A 144 14.79 9.15 -5.26
C ARG A 144 15.23 7.82 -4.69
N ASP A 145 15.81 7.80 -3.49
CA ASP A 145 16.26 6.58 -2.82
C ASP A 145 15.10 5.61 -2.60
N ILE A 146 13.95 6.11 -2.12
CA ILE A 146 12.73 5.30 -1.98
C ILE A 146 12.33 4.63 -3.31
N ARG A 147 12.30 5.40 -4.42
CA ARG A 147 11.94 4.86 -5.74
C ARG A 147 12.97 3.91 -6.32
N GLU A 148 14.26 4.16 -6.10
CA GLU A 148 15.35 3.36 -6.65
C GLU A 148 15.46 2.00 -5.96
N ARG A 149 15.03 1.92 -4.71
CA ARG A 149 14.92 0.67 -3.97
C ARG A 149 13.80 -0.23 -4.45
N GLN A 150 12.76 0.28 -5.14
CA GLN A 150 11.60 -0.50 -5.57
C GLN A 150 11.86 -1.35 -6.85
N PRO A 151 11.31 -2.57 -6.93
CA PRO A 151 10.78 -3.37 -5.81
C PRO A 151 11.93 -3.70 -4.83
N TYR A 152 11.59 -3.81 -3.54
CA TYR A 152 12.50 -3.64 -2.39
C TYR A 152 13.66 -4.64 -2.33
N ASP A 153 13.80 -5.47 -1.30
CA ASP A 153 14.82 -6.51 -1.25
C ASP A 153 14.42 -7.78 -2.01
N ASP A 154 13.16 -7.90 -2.40
CA ASP A 154 12.63 -8.94 -3.29
C ASP A 154 11.80 -8.36 -4.45
N ASP A 155 11.13 -9.25 -5.21
CA ASP A 155 10.23 -8.91 -6.30
C ASP A 155 8.73 -9.16 -5.98
N ASN A 156 8.40 -9.51 -4.74
CA ASN A 156 7.03 -9.88 -4.35
C ASN A 156 6.15 -8.62 -4.27
N LEU A 157 5.44 -8.34 -5.36
CA LEU A 157 4.58 -7.16 -5.42
C LEU A 157 3.31 -7.28 -4.57
N LEU A 158 3.02 -8.43 -3.95
CA LEU A 158 1.97 -8.54 -2.93
C LEU A 158 2.42 -8.02 -1.55
N CYS A 159 3.72 -7.77 -1.39
CA CYS A 159 4.37 -7.23 -0.20
C CYS A 159 4.96 -5.82 -0.44
N PRO A 160 4.23 -4.84 -1.00
CA PRO A 160 4.86 -3.61 -1.52
C PRO A 160 5.18 -2.55 -0.46
N CYS A 161 4.92 -2.76 0.83
CA CYS A 161 4.96 -1.69 1.83
C CYS A 161 6.27 -1.61 2.62
N MET A 162 7.00 -0.50 2.53
CA MET A 162 8.20 -0.27 3.37
C MET A 162 7.92 -0.08 4.88
N ILE A 163 6.67 -0.11 5.34
CA ILE A 163 6.34 -0.02 6.77
C ILE A 163 6.13 -1.41 7.37
N ILE A 164 5.29 -2.23 6.74
CA ILE A 164 4.81 -3.51 7.32
C ILE A 164 5.30 -4.74 6.57
N ASP A 165 5.79 -4.59 5.34
CA ASP A 165 6.32 -5.69 4.52
C ASP A 165 7.85 -5.65 4.52
N HIS A 166 8.43 -4.45 4.35
CA HIS A 166 9.88 -4.22 4.35
C HIS A 166 10.28 -3.11 5.34
N PRO A 167 10.00 -3.26 6.66
CA PRO A 167 10.21 -2.22 7.67
C PRO A 167 11.66 -1.69 7.73
N GLN A 168 12.65 -2.53 7.42
CA GLN A 168 14.07 -2.18 7.29
C GLN A 168 14.30 -1.06 6.27
N VAL A 169 13.56 -1.07 5.16
CA VAL A 169 13.72 -0.07 4.10
C VAL A 169 13.37 1.31 4.63
N LEU A 170 12.25 1.46 5.34
CA LEU A 170 11.85 2.74 5.91
C LEU A 170 12.89 3.26 6.92
N ARG A 171 13.34 2.40 7.84
CA ARG A 171 14.37 2.78 8.83
C ARG A 171 15.63 3.29 8.16
N GLU A 172 16.08 2.60 7.11
CA GLU A 172 17.29 2.98 6.38
C GLU A 172 17.14 4.30 5.64
N VAL A 173 16.06 4.52 4.90
CA VAL A 173 15.87 5.76 4.14
C VAL A 173 15.68 6.96 5.09
N VAL A 174 14.93 6.79 6.18
CA VAL A 174 14.75 7.87 7.17
C VAL A 174 16.10 8.23 7.79
N ARG A 175 16.87 7.24 8.26
CA ARG A 175 18.19 7.46 8.86
C ARG A 175 19.19 8.07 7.88
N THR A 176 19.22 7.59 6.63
CA THR A 176 20.20 8.01 5.61
C THR A 176 19.99 9.46 5.20
N HIS A 177 18.74 9.91 5.08
CA HIS A 177 18.41 11.26 4.63
C HIS A 177 18.07 12.23 5.76
N GLY A 178 18.13 11.78 7.02
CA GLY A 178 17.79 12.59 8.18
C GLY A 178 16.34 13.09 8.14
N ALA A 179 15.42 12.27 7.65
CA ALA A 179 14.01 12.65 7.56
C ALA A 179 13.41 12.80 8.96
N ARG A 180 12.78 13.94 9.24
CA ARG A 180 12.17 14.22 10.54
C ARG A 180 10.74 13.68 10.56
N ALA A 181 10.27 13.23 11.72
CA ALA A 181 8.87 12.95 11.92
C ALA A 181 8.02 14.20 11.71
N THR A 182 6.90 14.07 11.00
CA THR A 182 5.95 15.17 10.69
C THR A 182 4.76 15.18 11.64
N HIS A 183 4.50 14.05 12.33
CA HIS A 183 3.46 13.90 13.33
C HIS A 183 4.02 13.32 14.63
N PRO A 184 3.52 13.73 15.82
CA PRO A 184 3.86 13.10 17.08
C PRO A 184 3.65 11.57 17.03
N GLY A 185 4.55 10.81 17.65
CA GLY A 185 4.47 9.34 17.69
C GLY A 185 4.96 8.63 16.41
N SER A 186 5.17 9.32 15.29
CA SER A 186 5.60 8.68 14.04
C SER A 186 6.95 7.95 14.14
N GLU A 187 7.82 8.34 15.06
CA GLU A 187 9.12 7.69 15.27
C GLU A 187 9.00 6.29 15.89
N ARG A 188 7.86 5.95 16.51
CA ARG A 188 7.65 4.67 17.20
C ARG A 188 7.73 3.48 16.26
N ILE A 189 7.32 3.62 14.99
CA ILE A 189 7.46 2.54 13.98
C ILE A 189 8.93 2.24 13.63
N LEU A 190 9.84 3.20 13.88
CA LEU A 190 11.27 3.00 13.70
C LEU A 190 11.97 2.47 14.95
N THR A 191 11.30 2.53 16.11
CA THR A 191 11.87 2.29 17.43
C THR A 191 11.03 1.28 18.22
N GLU A 192 10.11 1.74 19.05
CA GLU A 192 9.32 0.93 20.00
C GLU A 192 8.56 -0.23 19.34
N LEU A 193 8.08 -0.04 18.12
CA LEU A 193 7.29 -1.04 17.38
C LEU A 193 8.13 -1.86 16.40
N SER A 194 9.43 -1.58 16.26
CA SER A 194 10.25 -2.12 15.17
C SER A 194 10.30 -3.65 15.17
N GLU A 195 10.49 -4.27 16.34
CA GLU A 195 10.57 -5.73 16.48
C GLU A 195 9.22 -6.40 16.19
N GLY A 196 8.11 -5.76 16.55
CA GLY A 196 6.78 -6.25 16.24
C GLY A 196 6.46 -6.18 14.74
N LEU A 197 6.91 -5.11 14.07
CA LEU A 197 6.81 -4.97 12.62
C LEU A 197 7.72 -5.95 11.87
N ASP A 198 8.92 -6.24 12.39
CA ASP A 198 9.83 -7.26 11.83
C ASP A 198 9.19 -8.65 11.88
N ARG A 199 8.57 -9.01 13.01
CA ARG A 199 7.80 -10.26 13.12
C ARG A 199 6.62 -10.31 12.16
N TYR A 200 5.84 -9.22 12.11
CA TYR A 200 4.69 -9.14 11.21
C TYR A 200 5.09 -9.31 9.74
N SER A 201 6.16 -8.63 9.31
CA SER A 201 6.74 -8.78 7.98
C SER A 201 7.12 -10.23 7.69
N ALA A 202 7.86 -10.88 8.60
CA ALA A 202 8.24 -12.28 8.43
C ALA A 202 7.03 -13.21 8.26
N ASP A 203 6.00 -13.05 9.09
CA ASP A 203 4.77 -13.85 9.01
C ASP A 203 3.96 -13.56 7.72
N VAL A 204 4.00 -12.32 7.20
CA VAL A 204 3.43 -11.97 5.89
C VAL A 204 4.17 -12.71 4.78
N HIS A 205 5.51 -12.66 4.76
CA HIS A 205 6.30 -13.34 3.75
C HIS A 205 6.09 -14.86 3.75
N GLU A 206 5.96 -15.50 4.92
CA GLU A 206 5.65 -16.93 5.03
C GLU A 206 4.36 -17.32 4.27
N LEU A 207 3.35 -16.44 4.24
CA LEU A 207 2.08 -16.69 3.55
C LEU A 207 2.05 -16.18 2.10
N PHE A 208 2.65 -15.01 1.85
CA PHE A 208 2.51 -14.31 0.58
C PHE A 208 3.58 -14.70 -0.44
N ASP A 209 4.76 -15.15 -0.03
CA ASP A 209 5.79 -15.62 -0.98
C ASP A 209 5.33 -16.86 -1.75
N PRO A 210 4.78 -17.91 -1.11
CA PRO A 210 4.22 -19.05 -1.84
C PRO A 210 3.08 -18.66 -2.78
N LEU A 211 2.24 -17.69 -2.39
CA LEU A 211 1.15 -17.18 -3.21
C LEU A 211 1.67 -16.42 -4.45
N TRP A 212 2.73 -15.63 -4.27
CA TRP A 212 3.42 -14.93 -5.35
C TRP A 212 4.04 -15.91 -6.35
N GLU A 213 4.78 -16.90 -5.86
CA GLU A 213 5.45 -17.93 -6.67
C GLU A 213 4.45 -18.83 -7.41
N ALA A 214 3.32 -19.19 -6.78
CA ALA A 214 2.35 -20.12 -7.37
C ALA A 214 1.58 -19.54 -8.58
N GLY A 215 1.59 -18.23 -8.79
CA GLY A 215 0.92 -17.63 -9.95
C GLY A 215 0.91 -16.11 -10.00
N GLY A 216 1.07 -15.41 -8.86
CA GLY A 216 1.12 -13.94 -8.83
C GLY A 216 2.22 -13.37 -9.73
N ARG A 217 3.44 -13.94 -9.65
CA ARG A 217 4.58 -13.54 -10.49
C ARG A 217 4.29 -13.75 -11.96
N GLU A 218 3.81 -14.93 -12.34
CA GLU A 218 3.52 -15.25 -13.74
C GLU A 218 2.45 -14.31 -14.33
N MET A 219 1.38 -14.06 -13.58
CA MET A 219 0.32 -13.13 -14.00
C MET A 219 0.86 -11.72 -14.21
N TYR A 220 1.71 -11.24 -13.30
CA TYR A 220 2.32 -9.92 -13.42
C TYR A 220 3.27 -9.84 -14.62
N LEU A 221 4.15 -10.83 -14.81
CA LEU A 221 5.06 -10.88 -15.96
C LEU A 221 4.31 -10.86 -17.30
N LYS A 222 3.23 -11.64 -17.41
CA LYS A 222 2.34 -11.61 -18.59
C LYS A 222 1.70 -10.24 -18.81
N SER A 223 1.38 -9.52 -17.73
CA SER A 223 0.84 -8.16 -17.83
C SER A 223 1.86 -7.21 -18.46
N LEU A 224 3.15 -7.38 -18.13
CA LEU A 224 4.23 -6.55 -18.65
C LEU A 224 4.51 -6.78 -20.14
N GLU A 225 4.19 -7.95 -20.70
CA GLU A 225 4.32 -8.20 -22.15
C GLU A 225 3.52 -7.19 -22.99
N ARG A 226 2.43 -6.66 -22.42
CA ARG A 226 1.56 -5.64 -23.03
C ARG A 226 1.96 -4.21 -22.66
N GLU A 227 2.92 -4.03 -21.76
CA GLU A 227 3.38 -2.73 -21.29
C GLU A 227 4.54 -2.23 -22.16
N ASP A 228 4.32 -1.12 -22.86
CA ASP A 228 5.33 -0.50 -23.72
C ASP A 228 6.35 0.34 -22.93
N LYS A 229 6.12 0.62 -21.64
CA LYS A 229 7.02 1.44 -20.83
C LYS A 229 8.23 0.63 -20.35
N PRO A 230 9.47 1.13 -20.59
CA PRO A 230 10.69 0.43 -20.18
C PRO A 230 10.94 0.46 -18.66
N ARG A 231 10.32 1.40 -17.93
CA ARG A 231 10.63 1.66 -16.51
C ARG A 231 10.13 0.55 -15.55
N PRO A 232 8.87 0.09 -15.59
CA PRO A 232 8.42 -1.02 -14.74
C PRO A 232 9.21 -2.31 -14.99
N ARG A 233 9.42 -2.67 -16.26
CA ARG A 233 10.24 -3.84 -16.67
C ARG A 233 11.67 -3.76 -16.12
N GLY A 234 12.32 -2.61 -16.30
CA GLY A 234 13.70 -2.40 -15.85
C GLY A 234 13.87 -2.49 -14.33
N ARG A 235 12.85 -2.13 -13.54
CA ARG A 235 12.90 -2.27 -12.07
C ARG A 235 12.78 -3.71 -11.63
N LEU A 236 11.80 -4.43 -12.17
CA LEU A 236 11.57 -5.82 -11.82
C LEU A 236 12.79 -6.69 -12.15
N ASN A 237 13.40 -6.47 -13.32
CA ASN A 237 14.62 -7.17 -13.73
C ASN A 237 15.80 -7.01 -12.76
N LYS A 238 15.83 -5.95 -11.93
CA LYS A 238 16.87 -5.81 -10.89
C LYS A 238 16.76 -6.89 -9.80
N ARG A 239 15.56 -7.42 -9.58
CA ARG A 239 15.25 -8.37 -8.48
C ARG A 239 14.97 -9.78 -8.95
N LEU A 240 14.58 -9.97 -10.22
CA LEU A 240 14.41 -11.31 -10.80
C LEU A 240 15.74 -12.07 -10.92
N PRO A 241 15.72 -13.41 -10.72
CA PRO A 241 16.79 -14.30 -11.15
C PRO A 241 17.12 -14.05 -12.63
N THR A 242 18.41 -14.16 -12.99
CA THR A 242 18.87 -13.87 -14.37
C THR A 242 18.08 -14.63 -15.44
N GLU A 243 17.67 -15.86 -15.14
CA GLU A 243 16.90 -16.75 -16.01
C GLU A 243 15.45 -16.30 -16.26
N GLN A 244 14.91 -15.43 -15.39
CA GLN A 244 13.53 -14.94 -15.43
C GLN A 244 13.43 -13.49 -15.96
N ARG A 245 14.56 -12.84 -16.27
CA ARG A 245 14.57 -11.46 -16.76
C ARG A 245 14.01 -11.38 -18.18
N THR A 246 13.10 -10.43 -18.41
CA THR A 246 12.53 -10.18 -19.74
C THR A 246 13.23 -9.02 -20.44
N GLY A 247 13.48 -9.14 -21.75
CA GLY A 247 14.10 -8.11 -22.59
C GLY A 247 13.22 -6.90 -22.85
#